data_AF-A0A6L7VWH1-F1
#
_entry.id   AF-A0A6L7VWH1-F1
#
_cell.length_a   1.000
_cell.length_b   1.000
_cell.length_c   1.000
_cell.angle_alpha   90.00
_cell.angle_beta   90.00
_cell.angle_gamma   90.00
#
_symmetry.space_group_name_H-M   'P 1'
#
loop_
_entity.id
_entity.type
_entity.pdbx_description
1 polymer ?
#
loop_
_entity_poly.entity_id
_entity_poly.type
_entity_poly.pdbx_seq_one_letter_code
_entity_poly.pdbx_strand_id
1 'polypeptide(L)'
;MSVLAHVVRGGPQQNEPAATQALTYILRKDPNLVQSLVGLINDEKLQFEPGRVDAEHSIEDGQPDVTIYDLEGRLRVFVENKFWAGLTKAQPVFYLRKLSNDYPSALIFIVPYQRVPTVCDELKDRCEAQGLEWGATPNESGEIRRASVDGKSLLVVSWKCVLNQLLDIANSQGMDEVRADVLQLRGLTDSMNLGAFLPLKEDETNDQELPSRLVNYIDLIGQIMQELRRADLADVKGLTWASSAHETGHYLRICARKKFGAWIGVPLRWWRDEGISPIWCRIGDHGLNANHFQTMPELFKVIKIKGNQVWIPIRLKTGVERERVIENCVGQIEEIATKVLSNVSD
;
A
#
# COMPACT_ATOMS: atom_id res chain seq x y z
N MET A 1 4.19 -0.19 11.40
CA MET A 1 5.37 0.10 10.55
C MET A 1 6.53 -0.70 11.10
N SER A 2 7.18 -1.54 10.28
CA SER A 2 8.33 -2.36 10.74
C SER A 2 9.61 -1.51 10.86
N VAL A 3 10.64 -2.02 11.56
CA VAL A 3 11.95 -1.34 11.66
C VAL A 3 12.57 -1.20 10.28
N LEU A 4 12.51 -2.27 9.48
CA LEU A 4 12.99 -2.23 8.09
C LEU A 4 12.27 -1.15 7.28
N ALA A 5 10.93 -1.06 7.37
CA ALA A 5 10.16 -0.01 6.71
C ALA A 5 10.47 1.41 7.23
N HIS A 6 10.87 1.53 8.50
CA HIS A 6 11.23 2.81 9.10
C HIS A 6 12.63 3.28 8.71
N VAL A 7 13.58 2.35 8.52
CA VAL A 7 14.97 2.61 8.16
C VAL A 7 15.10 2.86 6.66
N VAL A 8 14.40 2.07 5.85
CA VAL A 8 14.33 2.25 4.40
C VAL A 8 13.31 3.34 4.10
N ARG A 9 13.69 4.60 4.33
CA ARG A 9 12.87 5.78 3.95
C ARG A 9 13.25 6.25 2.56
N GLY A 10 12.56 5.73 1.55
CA GLY A 10 12.76 6.12 0.16
C GLY A 10 11.52 5.90 -0.71
N GLY A 11 11.59 6.36 -1.96
CA GLY A 11 10.62 5.99 -2.99
C GLY A 11 10.86 4.56 -3.52
N PRO A 12 10.05 4.09 -4.49
CA PRO A 12 10.17 2.74 -5.06
C PRO A 12 11.61 2.36 -5.49
N GLN A 13 12.40 3.32 -5.97
CA GLN A 13 13.80 3.14 -6.40
C GLN A 13 14.75 2.65 -5.30
N GLN A 14 14.45 2.90 -4.02
CA GLN A 14 15.28 2.43 -2.89
C GLN A 14 14.64 1.24 -2.19
N ASN A 15 13.31 1.15 -2.20
CA ASN A 15 12.58 0.14 -1.46
C ASN A 15 12.53 -1.21 -2.22
N GLU A 16 12.48 -1.20 -3.56
CA GLU A 16 12.47 -2.42 -4.38
C GLU A 16 13.79 -3.23 -4.24
N PRO A 17 14.99 -2.63 -4.37
CA PRO A 17 16.24 -3.33 -4.09
C PRO A 17 16.32 -3.86 -2.65
N ALA A 18 15.85 -3.08 -1.66
CA ALA A 18 15.84 -3.52 -0.27
C ALA A 18 14.94 -4.74 -0.04
N ALA A 19 13.77 -4.79 -0.67
CA ALA A 19 12.88 -5.95 -0.62
C ALA A 19 13.49 -7.18 -1.30
N THR A 20 14.14 -7.01 -2.45
CA THR A 20 14.87 -8.07 -3.16
C THR A 20 16.00 -8.65 -2.31
N GLN A 21 16.81 -7.79 -1.70
CA GLN A 21 17.92 -8.21 -0.85
C GLN A 21 17.42 -8.91 0.42
N ALA A 22 16.37 -8.40 1.05
CA ALA A 22 15.76 -9.02 2.21
C ALA A 22 15.16 -10.41 1.90
N LEU A 23 14.42 -10.54 0.78
CA LEU A 23 13.90 -11.84 0.33
C LEU A 23 15.04 -12.83 0.07
N THR A 24 16.08 -12.39 -0.65
CA THR A 24 17.25 -13.24 -0.94
C THR A 24 17.96 -13.69 0.33
N TYR A 25 18.13 -12.77 1.29
CA TYR A 25 18.72 -13.08 2.59
C TYR A 25 17.92 -14.15 3.33
N ILE A 26 16.59 -14.02 3.37
CA ILE A 26 15.69 -15.01 3.98
C ILE A 26 15.81 -16.36 3.29
N LEU A 27 15.74 -16.40 1.96
CA LEU A 27 15.81 -17.64 1.18
C LEU A 27 17.14 -18.39 1.39
N ARG A 28 18.24 -17.67 1.63
CA ARG A 28 19.57 -18.26 1.90
C ARG A 28 19.68 -18.94 3.28
N LYS A 29 18.74 -18.71 4.19
CA LYS A 29 18.80 -19.26 5.56
C LYS A 29 18.55 -20.76 5.60
N ASP A 30 17.68 -21.28 4.72
CA ASP A 30 17.29 -22.68 4.74
C ASP A 30 16.74 -23.13 3.36
N PRO A 31 17.20 -24.27 2.81
CA PRO A 31 16.71 -24.79 1.54
C PRO A 31 15.19 -25.05 1.50
N ASN A 32 14.55 -25.36 2.63
CA ASN A 32 13.10 -25.56 2.71
C ASN A 32 12.32 -24.27 2.39
N LEU A 33 12.89 -23.10 2.68
CA LEU A 33 12.29 -21.82 2.31
C LEU A 33 12.28 -21.68 0.77
N VAL A 34 13.38 -22.04 0.11
CA VAL A 34 13.48 -22.05 -1.36
C VAL A 34 12.52 -23.08 -1.96
N GLN A 35 12.48 -24.30 -1.43
CA GLN A 35 11.55 -25.33 -1.88
C GLN A 35 10.09 -24.88 -1.73
N SER A 36 9.76 -24.18 -0.65
CA SER A 36 8.40 -23.67 -0.45
C SER A 36 7.99 -22.59 -1.46
N LEU A 37 8.92 -21.70 -1.84
CA LEU A 37 8.70 -20.72 -2.90
C LEU A 37 8.52 -21.39 -4.26
N VAL A 38 9.41 -22.33 -4.61
CA VAL A 38 9.33 -23.09 -5.87
C VAL A 38 8.05 -23.95 -5.91
N GLY A 39 7.64 -24.50 -4.77
CA GLY A 39 6.41 -25.28 -4.63
C GLY A 39 5.14 -24.52 -5.01
N LEU A 40 5.14 -23.17 -4.94
CA LEU A 40 4.03 -22.35 -5.40
C LEU A 40 3.77 -22.48 -6.91
N ILE A 41 4.78 -22.89 -7.69
CA ILE A 41 4.64 -23.16 -9.13
C ILE A 41 3.71 -24.35 -9.37
N ASN A 42 3.69 -25.32 -8.46
CA ASN A 42 2.87 -26.54 -8.56
C ASN A 42 3.10 -27.30 -9.88
N ASP A 43 4.35 -27.45 -10.29
CA ASP A 43 4.78 -28.24 -11.44
C ASP A 43 5.59 -29.44 -10.94
N GLU A 44 5.05 -30.65 -11.11
CA GLU A 44 5.68 -31.90 -10.67
C GLU A 44 7.01 -32.17 -11.39
N LYS A 45 7.23 -31.59 -12.58
CA LYS A 45 8.50 -31.72 -13.28
C LYS A 45 9.58 -30.84 -12.65
N LEU A 46 9.20 -29.74 -12.00
CA LEU A 46 10.11 -28.81 -11.37
C LEU A 46 10.48 -29.24 -9.94
N GLN A 47 11.04 -30.45 -9.81
CA GLN A 47 11.58 -30.96 -8.56
C GLN A 47 13.11 -30.90 -8.61
N PHE A 48 13.71 -30.25 -7.62
CA PHE A 48 15.16 -30.19 -7.44
C PHE A 48 15.52 -29.82 -6.00
N GLU A 49 16.71 -30.23 -5.57
CA GLU A 49 17.30 -29.77 -4.32
C GLU A 49 17.95 -28.39 -4.53
N PRO A 50 17.53 -27.35 -3.80
CA PRO A 50 18.12 -26.03 -3.94
C PRO A 50 19.57 -26.00 -3.48
N GLY A 51 20.44 -25.47 -4.34
CA GLY A 51 21.83 -25.17 -4.02
C GLY A 51 22.01 -23.69 -3.72
N ARG A 52 22.61 -22.95 -4.66
CA ARG A 52 22.93 -21.53 -4.49
C ARG A 52 21.72 -20.63 -4.79
N VAL A 53 21.59 -19.55 -4.03
CA VAL A 53 20.64 -18.45 -4.29
C VAL A 53 21.41 -17.14 -4.38
N ASP A 54 21.26 -16.38 -5.46
CA ASP A 54 21.97 -15.10 -5.67
C ASP A 54 21.02 -13.94 -5.96
N ALA A 55 21.33 -12.76 -5.42
CA ALA A 55 20.66 -11.51 -5.73
C ALA A 55 21.31 -10.81 -6.94
N GLU A 56 20.51 -10.08 -7.70
CA GLU A 56 20.93 -9.06 -8.68
C GLU A 56 22.02 -9.55 -9.65
N HIS A 57 21.77 -10.66 -10.34
CA HIS A 57 22.75 -11.21 -11.28
C HIS A 57 22.61 -10.54 -12.65
N SER A 58 23.57 -9.71 -13.06
CA SER A 58 23.57 -9.12 -14.41
C SER A 58 23.85 -10.21 -15.46
N ILE A 59 22.89 -10.44 -16.35
CA ILE A 59 22.96 -11.37 -17.47
C ILE A 59 22.77 -10.57 -18.76
N GLU A 60 23.88 -10.19 -19.40
CA GLU A 60 23.89 -9.44 -20.67
C GLU A 60 22.90 -8.24 -20.64
N ASP A 61 21.74 -8.38 -21.28
CA ASP A 61 20.71 -7.36 -21.47
C ASP A 61 19.60 -7.36 -20.39
N GLY A 62 19.74 -8.15 -19.32
CA GLY A 62 18.78 -8.20 -18.21
C GLY A 62 19.41 -8.55 -16.87
N GLN A 63 18.77 -8.16 -15.77
CA GLN A 63 19.26 -8.44 -14.41
C GLN A 63 18.09 -8.98 -13.58
N PRO A 64 17.89 -10.31 -13.52
CA PRO A 64 16.93 -10.90 -12.61
C PRO A 64 17.28 -10.54 -11.15
N ASP A 65 16.24 -10.25 -10.38
CA ASP A 65 16.36 -9.87 -8.96
C ASP A 65 16.92 -11.01 -8.10
N VAL A 66 16.46 -12.24 -8.33
CA VAL A 66 16.98 -13.44 -7.65
C VAL A 66 17.17 -14.57 -8.66
N THR A 67 18.25 -15.32 -8.50
CA THR A 67 18.53 -16.54 -9.25
C THR A 67 18.69 -17.72 -8.29
N ILE A 68 18.09 -18.86 -8.62
CA ILE A 68 18.14 -20.08 -7.82
C ILE A 68 18.76 -21.20 -8.66
N TYR A 69 19.78 -21.84 -8.11
CA TYR A 69 20.50 -22.95 -8.72
C TYR A 69 20.21 -24.25 -7.98
N ASP A 70 20.37 -25.40 -8.65
CA ASP A 70 20.43 -26.70 -7.98
C ASP A 70 21.83 -26.99 -7.40
N LEU A 71 21.99 -28.16 -6.78
CA LEU A 71 23.26 -28.61 -6.19
C LEU A 71 24.37 -28.79 -7.23
N GLU A 72 24.01 -29.06 -8.49
CA GLU A 72 24.96 -29.15 -9.61
C GLU A 72 25.33 -27.78 -10.19
N GLY A 73 24.80 -26.69 -9.63
CA GLY A 73 25.07 -25.32 -10.08
C GLY A 73 24.34 -24.94 -11.36
N ARG A 74 23.30 -25.68 -11.75
CA ARG A 74 22.47 -25.35 -12.91
C ARG A 74 21.42 -24.34 -12.49
N LEU A 75 21.21 -23.32 -13.31
CA LEU A 75 20.20 -22.31 -13.07
C LEU A 75 18.79 -22.91 -13.27
N ARG A 76 17.99 -22.96 -12.20
CA ARG A 76 16.64 -23.55 -12.24
C ARG A 76 15.54 -22.50 -12.27
N VAL A 77 15.69 -21.42 -11.52
CA VAL A 77 14.63 -20.42 -11.38
C VAL A 77 15.17 -19.00 -11.43
N PHE A 78 14.51 -18.17 -12.23
CA PHE A 78 14.59 -16.71 -12.14
C PHE A 78 13.43 -16.18 -11.30
N VAL A 79 13.71 -15.23 -10.42
CA VAL A 79 12.69 -14.46 -9.70
C VAL A 79 12.86 -12.99 -10.03
N GLU A 80 11.76 -12.34 -10.39
CA GLU A 80 11.67 -10.92 -10.67
C GLU A 80 10.65 -10.30 -9.71
N ASN A 81 11.11 -9.38 -8.88
CA ASN A 81 10.26 -8.59 -8.01
C ASN A 81 9.81 -7.34 -8.78
N LYS A 82 8.51 -7.04 -8.74
CA LYS A 82 7.95 -5.86 -9.38
C LYS A 82 6.94 -5.20 -8.48
N PHE A 83 7.23 -4.00 -8.01
CA PHE A 83 6.25 -3.21 -7.25
C PHE A 83 5.33 -2.42 -8.16
N TRP A 84 5.74 -1.24 -8.63
CA TRP A 84 4.89 -0.37 -9.45
C TRP A 84 5.55 0.05 -10.77
N ALA A 85 6.82 -0.30 -10.97
CA ALA A 85 7.46 -0.17 -12.27
C ALA A 85 6.83 -1.14 -13.28
N GLY A 86 6.71 -0.70 -14.53
CA GLY A 86 6.33 -1.57 -15.64
C GLY A 86 7.43 -2.58 -15.97
N LEU A 87 7.09 -3.60 -16.75
CA LEU A 87 8.06 -4.59 -17.22
C LEU A 87 9.05 -3.95 -18.19
N THR A 88 10.34 -4.26 -18.04
CA THR A 88 11.38 -3.78 -18.97
C THR A 88 11.24 -4.44 -20.34
N LYS A 89 11.86 -3.91 -21.40
CA LYS A 89 11.78 -4.51 -22.74
C LYS A 89 12.32 -5.95 -22.80
N ALA A 90 13.24 -6.30 -21.91
CA ALA A 90 13.80 -7.64 -21.82
C ALA A 90 12.78 -8.65 -21.23
N GLN A 91 11.82 -8.18 -20.44
CA GLN A 91 10.90 -9.04 -19.70
C GLN A 91 9.63 -9.37 -20.51
N PRO A 92 9.11 -10.60 -20.41
CA PRO A 92 9.71 -11.80 -19.80
C PRO A 92 10.62 -12.58 -20.75
N VAL A 93 10.56 -12.26 -22.05
CA VAL A 93 11.03 -13.11 -23.14
C VAL A 93 12.53 -13.40 -23.07
N PHE A 94 13.35 -12.42 -22.68
CA PHE A 94 14.79 -12.62 -22.52
C PHE A 94 15.08 -13.68 -21.45
N TYR A 95 14.43 -13.59 -20.29
CA TYR A 95 14.63 -14.55 -19.19
C TYR A 95 14.15 -15.95 -19.56
N LEU A 96 12.97 -16.07 -20.19
CA LEU A 96 12.44 -17.35 -20.65
C LEU A 96 13.36 -18.04 -21.67
N ARG A 97 14.05 -17.27 -22.52
CA ARG A 97 15.03 -17.81 -23.48
C ARG A 97 16.37 -18.19 -22.84
N LYS A 98 16.74 -17.57 -21.72
CA LYS A 98 17.97 -17.90 -20.97
C LYS A 98 17.81 -19.12 -20.09
N LEU A 99 16.59 -19.44 -19.66
CA LEU A 99 16.29 -20.69 -18.98
C LEU A 99 16.49 -21.89 -19.92
N SER A 100 17.03 -22.98 -19.39
CA SER A 100 17.31 -24.19 -20.16
C SER A 100 16.05 -24.88 -20.68
N ASN A 101 16.16 -25.48 -21.86
CA ASN A 101 15.17 -26.41 -22.40
C ASN A 101 15.45 -27.87 -22.02
N ASP A 102 16.66 -28.17 -21.54
CA ASP A 102 17.10 -29.55 -21.28
C ASP A 102 16.59 -30.09 -19.93
N TYR A 103 16.15 -29.19 -19.05
CA TYR A 103 15.63 -29.54 -17.74
C TYR A 103 14.55 -28.56 -17.27
N PRO A 104 13.62 -29.01 -16.40
CA PRO A 104 12.56 -28.17 -15.86
C PRO A 104 13.11 -26.94 -15.17
N SER A 105 12.59 -25.79 -15.58
CA SER A 105 13.02 -24.46 -15.16
C SER A 105 11.83 -23.51 -15.08
N ALA A 106 11.98 -22.42 -14.32
CA ALA A 106 10.88 -21.48 -14.11
C ALA A 106 11.26 -20.01 -14.01
N LEU A 107 10.27 -19.16 -14.31
CA LEU A 107 10.30 -17.73 -14.08
C LEU A 107 9.18 -17.33 -13.13
N ILE A 108 9.53 -16.73 -12.00
CA ILE A 108 8.62 -16.26 -10.97
C ILE A 108 8.59 -14.73 -10.98
N PHE A 109 7.41 -14.13 -11.10
CA PHE A 109 7.17 -12.72 -10.83
C PHE A 109 6.50 -12.57 -9.46
N ILE A 110 7.10 -11.78 -8.57
CA ILE A 110 6.52 -11.43 -7.27
C ILE A 110 6.06 -9.97 -7.31
N VAL A 111 4.75 -9.76 -7.15
CA VAL A 111 4.09 -8.46 -7.35
C VAL A 111 3.15 -8.09 -6.20
N PRO A 112 2.76 -6.81 -6.04
CA PRO A 112 1.58 -6.48 -5.23
C PRO A 112 0.35 -7.26 -5.69
N TYR A 113 -0.50 -7.65 -4.74
CA TYR A 113 -1.72 -8.42 -5.02
C TYR A 113 -2.56 -7.83 -6.16
N GLN A 114 -2.73 -6.51 -6.16
CA GLN A 114 -3.53 -5.78 -7.14
C GLN A 114 -2.96 -5.87 -8.56
N ARG A 115 -1.67 -6.17 -8.72
CA ARG A 115 -1.00 -6.27 -10.02
C ARG A 115 -0.94 -7.67 -10.59
N VAL A 116 -1.30 -8.71 -9.82
CA VAL A 116 -1.24 -10.10 -10.29
C VAL A 116 -1.98 -10.28 -11.63
N PRO A 117 -3.23 -9.81 -11.81
CA PRO A 117 -3.93 -9.95 -13.09
C PRO A 117 -3.24 -9.17 -14.22
N THR A 118 -3.02 -7.86 -14.03
CA THR A 118 -2.46 -6.99 -15.06
C THR A 118 -1.06 -7.41 -15.52
N VAL A 119 -0.21 -7.87 -14.60
CA VAL A 119 1.12 -8.38 -14.96
C VAL A 119 1.00 -9.70 -15.71
N CYS A 120 0.10 -10.60 -15.31
CA CYS A 120 -0.12 -11.84 -16.05
C CYS A 120 -0.57 -11.58 -17.49
N ASP A 121 -1.53 -10.67 -17.70
CA ASP A 121 -2.00 -10.30 -19.03
C ASP A 121 -0.88 -9.67 -19.87
N GLU A 122 -0.11 -8.74 -19.30
CA GLU A 122 1.03 -8.11 -19.99
C GLU A 122 2.11 -9.13 -20.36
N LEU A 123 2.39 -10.12 -19.50
CA LEU A 123 3.34 -11.19 -19.78
C LEU A 123 2.86 -12.08 -20.93
N LYS A 124 1.57 -12.42 -20.94
CA LYS A 124 0.95 -13.21 -22.02
C LYS A 124 1.08 -12.49 -23.36
N ASP A 125 0.65 -11.23 -23.42
CA ASP A 125 0.70 -10.43 -24.64
C ASP A 125 2.12 -10.33 -25.20
N ARG A 126 3.11 -10.12 -24.33
CA ARG A 126 4.53 -10.04 -24.73
C ARG A 126 5.09 -11.37 -25.23
N CYS A 127 4.70 -12.49 -24.62
CA CYS A 127 5.09 -13.82 -25.08
C CYS A 127 4.50 -14.15 -26.44
N GLU A 128 3.18 -13.95 -26.62
CA GLU A 128 2.48 -14.21 -27.87
C GLU A 128 3.00 -13.31 -29.01
N ALA A 129 3.28 -12.03 -28.74
CA ALA A 129 3.88 -11.11 -29.71
C ALA A 129 5.29 -11.53 -30.18
N GLN A 130 5.97 -12.39 -29.44
CA GLN A 130 7.28 -12.96 -29.79
C GLN A 130 7.21 -14.41 -30.27
N GLY A 131 5.99 -14.93 -30.48
CA GLY A 131 5.75 -16.27 -31.00
C GLY A 131 6.00 -17.41 -30.01
N LEU A 132 6.04 -17.11 -28.70
CA LEU A 132 6.12 -18.14 -27.65
C LEU A 132 4.74 -18.75 -27.40
N GLU A 133 4.67 -20.05 -27.21
CA GLU A 133 3.40 -20.75 -26.92
C GLU A 133 2.99 -20.54 -25.47
N TRP A 134 1.81 -19.93 -25.24
CA TRP A 134 1.25 -19.73 -23.91
C TRP A 134 0.24 -20.84 -23.56
N GLY A 135 0.66 -21.77 -22.71
CA GLY A 135 -0.18 -22.82 -22.15
C GLY A 135 -0.98 -22.33 -20.95
N ALA A 136 -2.31 -22.38 -21.05
CA ALA A 136 -3.22 -22.10 -19.92
C ALA A 136 -3.14 -23.20 -18.86
N THR A 137 -3.17 -22.84 -17.57
CA THR A 137 -3.36 -23.80 -16.47
C THR A 137 -4.72 -23.62 -15.78
N PRO A 138 -5.32 -24.69 -15.22
CA PRO A 138 -6.62 -24.59 -14.57
C PRO A 138 -6.52 -23.99 -13.17
N ASN A 139 -7.56 -23.24 -12.78
CA ASN A 139 -7.86 -22.78 -11.42
C ASN A 139 -6.87 -21.74 -10.84
N GLU A 140 -7.16 -20.46 -11.11
CA GLU A 140 -6.36 -19.35 -10.64
C GLU A 140 -7.13 -18.50 -9.63
N SER A 141 -6.70 -18.53 -8.36
CA SER A 141 -7.17 -17.59 -7.33
C SER A 141 -6.45 -16.25 -7.50
N GLY A 142 -7.05 -15.14 -7.09
CA GLY A 142 -6.51 -13.78 -7.36
C GLY A 142 -5.08 -13.49 -6.88
N GLU A 143 -4.49 -14.32 -6.00
CA GLU A 143 -3.12 -14.14 -5.49
C GLU A 143 -2.04 -14.88 -6.30
N ILE A 144 -2.43 -15.82 -7.17
CA ILE A 144 -1.52 -16.67 -7.96
C ILE A 144 -2.05 -16.85 -9.40
N ARG A 145 -1.17 -16.70 -10.39
CA ARG A 145 -1.39 -17.06 -11.80
C ARG A 145 -0.27 -17.98 -12.27
N ARG A 146 -0.60 -19.03 -12.99
CA ARG A 146 0.36 -20.03 -13.47
C ARG A 146 0.19 -20.23 -14.96
N ALA A 147 1.30 -20.34 -15.66
CA ALA A 147 1.31 -20.64 -17.08
C ALA A 147 2.47 -21.55 -17.43
N SER A 148 2.36 -22.23 -18.56
CA SER A 148 3.52 -22.81 -19.22
C SER A 148 3.87 -21.98 -20.46
N VAL A 149 5.15 -21.68 -20.65
CA VAL A 149 5.62 -20.95 -21.84
C VAL A 149 6.76 -21.73 -22.48
N ASP A 150 6.54 -22.26 -23.70
CA ASP A 150 7.46 -23.17 -24.39
C ASP A 150 7.97 -24.31 -23.48
N GLY A 151 7.07 -24.93 -22.72
CA GLY A 151 7.39 -26.03 -21.81
C GLY A 151 8.09 -25.63 -20.50
N LYS A 152 8.36 -24.34 -20.28
CA LYS A 152 8.87 -23.80 -19.00
C LYS A 152 7.73 -23.34 -18.12
N SER A 153 7.96 -23.33 -16.82
CA SER A 153 6.95 -22.89 -15.85
C SER A 153 7.05 -21.37 -15.60
N LEU A 154 5.90 -20.70 -15.58
CA LEU A 154 5.79 -19.29 -15.25
C LEU A 154 4.79 -19.11 -14.11
N LEU A 155 5.19 -18.34 -13.10
CA LEU A 155 4.37 -18.02 -11.93
C LEU A 155 4.30 -16.49 -11.76
N VAL A 156 3.10 -15.94 -11.64
CA VAL A 156 2.89 -14.58 -11.11
C VAL A 156 2.21 -14.72 -9.76
N VAL A 157 2.86 -14.26 -8.70
CA VAL A 157 2.40 -14.45 -7.33
C VAL A 157 2.48 -13.16 -6.54
N SER A 158 1.54 -12.97 -5.61
CA SER A 158 1.58 -11.82 -4.73
C SER A 158 2.68 -11.92 -3.66
N TRP A 159 3.27 -10.78 -3.27
CA TRP A 159 4.15 -10.70 -2.08
C TRP A 159 3.50 -11.31 -0.84
N LYS A 160 2.21 -11.06 -0.65
CA LYS A 160 1.44 -11.60 0.49
C LYS A 160 1.45 -13.13 0.49
N CYS A 161 1.22 -13.77 -0.66
CA CYS A 161 1.23 -15.22 -0.77
C CYS A 161 2.62 -15.81 -0.49
N VAL A 162 3.67 -15.23 -1.09
CA VAL A 162 5.06 -15.66 -0.83
C VAL A 162 5.42 -15.54 0.65
N LEU A 163 5.16 -14.40 1.28
CA LEU A 163 5.53 -14.17 2.68
C LEU A 163 4.73 -15.05 3.64
N ASN A 164 3.45 -15.33 3.35
CA ASN A 164 2.67 -16.28 4.14
C ASN A 164 3.24 -17.70 4.03
N GLN A 165 3.60 -18.14 2.83
CA GLN A 165 4.22 -19.45 2.62
C GLN A 165 5.54 -19.60 3.41
N LEU A 166 6.38 -18.56 3.39
CA LEU A 166 7.63 -18.55 4.17
C LEU A 166 7.39 -18.52 5.68
N LEU A 167 6.37 -17.79 6.15
CA LEU A 167 5.97 -17.78 7.56
C LEU A 167 5.49 -19.16 8.02
N ASP A 168 4.71 -19.86 7.20
CA ASP A 168 4.19 -21.19 7.55
C ASP A 168 5.34 -22.18 7.74
N ILE A 169 6.34 -22.16 6.84
CA ILE A 169 7.57 -22.96 7.00
C ILE A 169 8.32 -22.56 8.27
N ALA A 170 8.60 -21.27 8.46
CA ALA A 170 9.33 -20.79 9.63
C ALA A 170 8.63 -21.17 10.95
N ASN A 171 7.30 -21.10 11.00
CA ASN A 171 6.51 -21.52 12.16
C ASN A 171 6.57 -23.03 12.37
N SER A 172 6.37 -23.82 11.32
CA SER A 172 6.35 -25.29 11.40
C SER A 172 7.71 -25.87 11.84
N GLN A 173 8.80 -25.18 11.52
CA GLN A 173 10.17 -25.59 11.84
C GLN A 173 10.77 -24.87 13.06
N GLY A 174 10.03 -23.98 13.72
CA GLY A 174 10.52 -23.25 14.90
C GLY A 174 11.65 -22.24 14.61
N MET A 175 11.68 -21.68 13.40
CA MET A 175 12.72 -20.73 12.95
C MET A 175 12.36 -19.29 13.37
N ASP A 176 12.49 -18.98 14.65
CA ASP A 176 12.07 -17.69 15.21
C ASP A 176 12.73 -16.47 14.55
N GLU A 177 14.01 -16.56 14.19
CA GLU A 177 14.73 -15.48 13.48
C GLU A 177 14.16 -15.25 12.07
N VAL A 178 13.97 -16.32 11.31
CA VAL A 178 13.38 -16.25 9.96
C VAL A 178 11.96 -15.68 10.04
N ARG A 179 11.17 -16.10 11.03
CA ARG A 179 9.84 -15.54 11.25
C ARG A 179 9.92 -14.03 11.47
N ALA A 180 10.82 -13.55 12.31
CA ALA A 180 11.01 -12.12 12.56
C ALA A 180 11.41 -11.36 11.28
N ASP A 181 12.33 -11.91 10.49
CA ASP A 181 12.78 -11.32 9.23
C ASP A 181 11.65 -11.22 8.20
N VAL A 182 10.84 -12.28 8.04
CA VAL A 182 9.69 -12.29 7.13
C VAL A 182 8.64 -11.25 7.58
N LEU A 183 8.43 -11.09 8.88
CA LEU A 183 7.53 -10.05 9.43
C LEU A 183 8.06 -8.63 9.15
N GLN A 184 9.38 -8.42 9.19
CA GLN A 184 9.99 -7.13 8.84
C GLN A 184 9.79 -6.81 7.36
N LEU A 185 10.06 -7.78 6.49
CA LEU A 185 9.87 -7.66 5.04
C LEU A 185 8.40 -7.39 4.69
N ARG A 186 7.46 -8.08 5.33
CA ARG A 186 6.03 -7.81 5.17
C ARG A 186 5.67 -6.36 5.48
N GLY A 187 6.21 -5.83 6.58
CA GLY A 187 5.98 -4.42 6.93
C GLY A 187 6.56 -3.42 5.92
N LEU A 188 7.64 -3.78 5.21
CA LEU A 188 8.20 -2.98 4.11
C LEU A 188 7.30 -3.07 2.87
N THR A 189 6.89 -4.28 2.46
CA THR A 189 6.02 -4.45 1.28
C THR A 189 4.67 -3.77 1.47
N ASP A 190 4.11 -3.79 2.69
CA ASP A 190 2.85 -3.12 3.02
C ASP A 190 2.97 -1.60 2.89
N SER A 191 4.08 -1.00 3.34
CA SER A 191 4.28 0.44 3.25
C SER A 191 4.44 0.92 1.81
N MET A 192 5.03 0.11 0.93
CA MET A 192 5.20 0.39 -0.50
C MET A 192 3.87 0.42 -1.27
N ASN A 193 2.83 -0.23 -0.76
CA ASN A 193 1.52 -0.28 -1.41
C ASN A 193 0.64 0.97 -1.14
N LEU A 194 0.95 1.78 -0.12
CA LEU A 194 0.11 2.91 0.31
C LEU A 194 0.19 4.13 -0.62
N GLY A 195 1.23 4.25 -1.45
CA GLY A 195 1.51 5.45 -2.25
C GLY A 195 1.26 5.34 -3.75
N ALA A 196 0.87 4.17 -4.25
CA ALA A 196 0.93 3.87 -5.67
C ALA A 196 -0.39 4.06 -6.41
N PHE A 197 -0.29 4.19 -7.74
CA PHE A 197 -1.45 4.14 -8.62
C PHE A 197 -2.03 2.72 -8.59
N LEU A 198 -3.26 2.60 -8.10
CA LEU A 198 -4.02 1.36 -8.09
C LEU A 198 -4.93 1.37 -9.34
N PRO A 199 -4.70 0.48 -10.31
CA PRO A 199 -5.63 0.32 -11.42
C PRO A 199 -7.01 -0.07 -10.89
N LEU A 200 -8.05 0.49 -11.50
CA LEU A 200 -9.42 0.06 -11.20
C LEU A 200 -9.56 -1.42 -11.57
N LYS A 201 -10.14 -2.20 -10.67
CA LYS A 201 -10.60 -3.55 -10.96
C LYS A 201 -11.92 -3.50 -11.73
N GLU A 202 -12.25 -4.60 -12.41
CA GLU A 202 -13.49 -4.71 -13.18
C GLU A 202 -14.75 -4.52 -12.31
N ASP A 203 -14.74 -5.06 -11.09
CA ASP A 203 -15.81 -4.87 -10.10
C ASP A 203 -15.88 -3.42 -9.59
N GLU A 204 -14.74 -2.74 -9.43
CA GLU A 204 -14.67 -1.33 -9.00
C GLU A 204 -15.22 -0.36 -10.05
N THR A 205 -15.21 -0.70 -11.34
CA THR A 205 -15.83 0.13 -12.39
C THR A 205 -17.35 0.10 -12.39
N ASN A 206 -17.94 -0.95 -11.83
CA ASN A 206 -19.40 -1.12 -11.71
C ASN A 206 -19.88 -0.95 -10.27
N ASP A 207 -18.98 -0.63 -9.33
CA ASP A 207 -19.30 -0.39 -7.93
C ASP A 207 -19.74 1.06 -7.69
N GLN A 208 -21.01 1.22 -7.32
CA GLN A 208 -21.57 2.52 -6.95
C GLN A 208 -21.28 2.88 -5.49
N GLU A 209 -20.86 1.93 -4.66
CA GLU A 209 -20.68 2.13 -3.23
C GLU A 209 -19.51 3.09 -2.94
N LEU A 210 -18.35 2.85 -3.55
CA LEU A 210 -17.17 3.69 -3.37
C LEU A 210 -17.41 5.18 -3.75
N PRO A 211 -17.94 5.52 -4.94
CA PRO A 211 -18.26 6.90 -5.27
C PRO A 211 -19.36 7.47 -4.37
N SER A 212 -20.38 6.69 -4.02
CA SER A 212 -21.46 7.14 -3.12
C SER A 212 -20.93 7.49 -1.72
N ARG A 213 -20.01 6.68 -1.18
CA ARG A 213 -19.36 6.97 0.12
C ARG A 213 -18.58 8.27 0.06
N LEU A 214 -17.80 8.49 -1.00
CA LEU A 214 -17.03 9.74 -1.16
C LEU A 214 -17.96 10.96 -1.25
N VAL A 215 -19.02 10.89 -2.06
CA VAL A 215 -20.04 11.96 -2.14
C VAL A 215 -20.68 12.20 -0.78
N ASN A 216 -21.07 11.15 -0.06
CA ASN A 216 -21.68 11.26 1.26
C ASN A 216 -20.77 11.98 2.27
N TYR A 217 -19.46 11.73 2.27
CA TYR A 217 -18.53 12.44 3.14
C TYR A 217 -18.38 13.92 2.77
N ILE A 218 -18.42 14.25 1.48
CA ILE A 218 -18.38 15.64 1.01
C ILE A 218 -19.66 16.38 1.43
N ASP A 219 -20.82 15.77 1.20
CA ASP A 219 -22.13 16.33 1.60
C ASP A 219 -22.26 16.48 3.12
N LEU A 220 -21.67 15.56 3.88
CA LEU A 220 -21.66 15.61 5.34
C LEU A 220 -20.99 16.90 5.85
N ILE A 221 -19.95 17.40 5.18
CA ILE A 221 -19.35 18.70 5.52
C ILE A 221 -20.40 19.81 5.43
N GLY A 222 -21.16 19.86 4.34
CA GLY A 222 -22.19 20.89 4.14
C GLY A 222 -23.23 20.92 5.27
N GLN A 223 -23.62 19.74 5.76
CA GLN A 223 -24.59 19.60 6.85
C GLN A 223 -23.97 19.95 8.21
N ILE A 224 -22.73 19.52 8.49
CA ILE A 224 -21.98 19.96 9.67
C ILE A 224 -21.88 21.49 9.70
N MET A 225 -21.57 22.12 8.55
CA MET A 225 -21.50 23.57 8.44
C MET A 225 -22.86 24.27 8.66
N GLN A 226 -23.97 23.62 8.32
CA GLN A 226 -25.31 24.14 8.62
C GLN A 226 -25.61 24.09 10.12
N GLU A 227 -25.30 22.98 10.78
CA GLU A 227 -25.53 22.82 12.22
C GLU A 227 -24.62 23.72 13.06
N LEU A 228 -23.34 23.85 12.71
CA LEU A 228 -22.44 24.79 13.39
C LEU A 228 -22.93 26.24 13.32
N ARG A 229 -23.56 26.63 12.19
CA ARG A 229 -24.20 27.95 12.05
C ARG A 229 -25.45 28.08 12.91
N ARG A 230 -26.31 27.06 12.90
CA ARG A 230 -27.54 27.03 13.73
C ARG A 230 -27.21 27.14 15.22
N ALA A 231 -26.12 26.52 15.65
CA ALA A 231 -25.63 26.56 17.02
C ALA A 231 -24.80 27.82 17.36
N ASP A 232 -24.64 28.77 16.44
CA ASP A 232 -23.80 29.98 16.59
C ASP A 232 -22.32 29.67 16.93
N LEU A 233 -21.84 28.48 16.54
CA LEU A 233 -20.47 28.03 16.76
C LEU A 233 -19.52 28.49 15.64
N ALA A 234 -20.06 28.78 14.44
CA ALA A 234 -19.25 29.17 13.29
C ALA A 234 -19.91 30.21 12.37
N ASP A 235 -19.07 31.09 11.82
CA ASP A 235 -19.40 32.01 10.74
C ASP A 235 -18.69 31.57 9.45
N VAL A 236 -19.45 31.53 8.36
CA VAL A 236 -18.99 31.15 7.02
C VAL A 236 -19.16 32.29 6.01
N LYS A 237 -19.61 33.47 6.45
CA LYS A 237 -19.89 34.60 5.57
C LYS A 237 -18.62 35.05 4.86
N GLY A 238 -18.67 35.06 3.52
CA GLY A 238 -17.53 35.43 2.67
C GLY A 238 -16.42 34.38 2.62
N LEU A 239 -16.66 33.17 3.15
CA LEU A 239 -15.75 32.04 3.07
C LEU A 239 -16.31 31.02 2.08
N THR A 240 -15.42 30.44 1.27
CA THR A 240 -15.81 29.57 0.17
C THR A 240 -15.44 28.12 0.44
N TRP A 241 -16.11 27.23 -0.29
CA TRP A 241 -15.56 25.91 -0.59
C TRP A 241 -14.16 26.04 -1.20
N ALA A 242 -13.27 25.16 -0.79
CA ALA A 242 -11.93 25.03 -1.32
C ALA A 242 -11.68 23.57 -1.67
N SER A 243 -11.25 23.35 -2.91
CA SER A 243 -10.87 22.03 -3.39
C SER A 243 -9.51 22.10 -4.06
N SER A 244 -8.71 21.05 -3.88
CA SER A 244 -7.48 20.79 -4.61
C SER A 244 -7.47 19.34 -5.08
N ALA A 245 -6.38 18.90 -5.73
CA ALA A 245 -6.22 17.51 -6.15
C ALA A 245 -6.32 16.47 -5.01
N HIS A 246 -6.20 16.89 -3.74
CA HIS A 246 -6.10 15.96 -2.61
C HIS A 246 -6.96 16.32 -1.40
N GLU A 247 -7.72 17.42 -1.46
CA GLU A 247 -8.59 17.82 -0.37
C GLU A 247 -9.79 18.60 -0.90
N THR A 248 -10.94 18.43 -0.26
CA THR A 248 -12.14 19.23 -0.51
C THR A 248 -12.80 19.57 0.81
N GLY A 249 -13.24 20.81 0.98
CA GLY A 249 -13.82 21.26 2.24
C GLY A 249 -14.17 22.73 2.26
N HIS A 250 -14.46 23.23 3.45
CA HIS A 250 -15.01 24.57 3.66
C HIS A 250 -14.23 25.33 4.74
N TYR A 251 -13.88 26.57 4.45
CA TYR A 251 -13.32 27.48 5.45
C TYR A 251 -14.41 28.03 6.37
N LEU A 252 -14.09 28.19 7.64
CA LEU A 252 -14.99 28.73 8.65
C LEU A 252 -14.21 29.56 9.66
N ARG A 253 -14.90 30.49 10.31
CA ARG A 253 -14.42 31.14 11.52
C ARG A 253 -15.16 30.55 12.70
N ILE A 254 -14.43 30.08 13.69
CA ILE A 254 -15.04 29.58 14.92
C ILE A 254 -15.35 30.78 15.81
N CYS A 255 -16.63 30.97 16.14
CA CYS A 255 -17.16 32.23 16.68
C CYS A 255 -17.08 32.34 18.19
N ALA A 256 -17.08 31.22 18.93
CA ALA A 256 -16.98 31.27 20.37
C ALA A 256 -15.62 31.86 20.81
N ARG A 257 -15.65 32.90 21.66
CA ARG A 257 -14.59 33.44 22.52
C ARG A 257 -13.20 33.88 21.97
N LYS A 258 -12.88 33.83 20.67
CA LYS A 258 -11.82 34.63 19.96
C LYS A 258 -11.52 33.96 18.59
N LYS A 259 -11.78 34.72 17.53
CA LYS A 259 -12.16 34.28 16.16
C LYS A 259 -11.02 33.75 15.29
N PHE A 260 -10.56 32.52 15.49
CA PHE A 260 -9.57 31.91 14.60
C PHE A 260 -10.22 31.28 13.36
N GLY A 261 -9.44 31.19 12.28
CA GLY A 261 -9.83 30.53 11.05
C GLY A 261 -9.56 29.03 11.12
N ALA A 262 -10.52 28.25 10.64
CA ALA A 262 -10.40 26.81 10.47
C ALA A 262 -10.86 26.40 9.07
N TRP A 263 -10.50 25.19 8.68
CA TRP A 263 -11.03 24.51 7.51
C TRP A 263 -11.51 23.12 7.94
N ILE A 264 -12.71 22.74 7.52
CA ILE A 264 -13.24 21.39 7.73
C ILE A 264 -13.41 20.75 6.37
N GLY A 265 -12.88 19.53 6.20
CA GLY A 265 -13.04 18.83 4.95
C GLY A 265 -12.55 17.40 4.93
N VAL A 266 -12.50 16.84 3.72
CA VAL A 266 -11.96 15.52 3.41
C VAL A 266 -10.56 15.67 2.79
N PRO A 267 -9.48 15.63 3.59
CA PRO A 267 -8.12 15.52 3.07
C PRO A 267 -7.77 14.06 2.78
N LEU A 268 -7.90 13.65 1.51
CA LEU A 268 -7.71 12.27 1.07
C LEU A 268 -6.33 11.71 1.42
N ARG A 269 -5.29 12.56 1.42
CA ARG A 269 -3.92 12.15 1.84
C ARG A 269 -3.86 11.75 3.31
N TRP A 270 -4.43 12.55 4.22
CA TRP A 270 -4.42 12.22 5.64
C TRP A 270 -5.30 11.01 5.95
N TRP A 271 -6.43 10.89 5.27
CA TRP A 271 -7.27 9.71 5.45
C TRP A 271 -6.57 8.43 4.96
N ARG A 272 -5.91 8.47 3.81
CA ARG A 272 -5.10 7.36 3.29
C ARG A 272 -3.94 6.99 4.21
N ASP A 273 -3.15 7.99 4.63
CA ASP A 273 -1.89 7.75 5.36
C ASP A 273 -2.13 7.33 6.82
N GLU A 274 -3.22 7.82 7.44
CA GLU A 274 -3.50 7.57 8.86
C GLU A 274 -4.62 6.55 9.07
N GLY A 275 -5.54 6.36 8.11
CA GLY A 275 -6.68 5.44 8.25
C GLY A 275 -7.66 5.81 9.37
N ILE A 276 -7.59 7.05 9.87
CA ILE A 276 -8.20 7.46 11.13
C ILE A 276 -9.62 8.03 10.95
N SER A 277 -9.78 8.96 10.02
CA SER A 277 -11.07 9.57 9.70
C SER A 277 -11.05 10.15 8.29
N PRO A 278 -12.18 10.13 7.56
CA PRO A 278 -12.33 10.92 6.33
C PRO A 278 -12.41 12.42 6.59
N ILE A 279 -12.94 12.88 7.74
CA ILE A 279 -13.14 14.32 8.01
C ILE A 279 -12.10 14.84 9.01
N TRP A 280 -11.54 16.00 8.70
CA TRP A 280 -10.52 16.66 9.51
C TRP A 280 -10.81 18.16 9.66
N CYS A 281 -10.38 18.70 10.78
CA CYS A 281 -10.33 20.13 11.06
C CYS A 281 -8.87 20.61 10.96
N ARG A 282 -8.62 21.63 10.15
CA ARG A 282 -7.32 22.28 9.99
C ARG A 282 -7.37 23.68 10.60
N ILE A 283 -6.40 24.01 11.43
CA ILE A 283 -6.22 25.31 12.07
C ILE A 283 -4.81 25.80 11.70
N GLY A 284 -4.60 27.08 11.45
CA GLY A 284 -3.27 27.58 11.08
C GLY A 284 -3.25 28.73 10.07
N ASP A 285 -4.40 29.00 9.45
CA ASP A 285 -4.49 29.95 8.33
C ASP A 285 -4.77 31.39 8.83
N HIS A 286 -5.46 31.56 9.96
CA HIS A 286 -5.73 32.86 10.58
C HIS A 286 -5.83 32.79 12.10
N GLY A 287 -5.13 33.70 12.79
CA GLY A 287 -5.19 33.90 14.24
C GLY A 287 -4.32 32.92 15.02
N LEU A 288 -4.52 31.61 14.82
CA LEU A 288 -3.77 30.55 15.48
C LEU A 288 -2.86 29.81 14.52
N ASN A 289 -1.80 29.22 15.06
CA ASN A 289 -0.83 28.45 14.29
C ASN A 289 -0.21 27.31 15.09
N ALA A 290 0.58 26.46 14.42
CA ALA A 290 1.23 25.28 15.01
C ALA A 290 1.98 25.54 16.32
N ASN A 291 2.63 26.70 16.50
CA ASN A 291 3.37 27.00 17.73
C ASN A 291 2.46 27.09 18.95
N HIS A 292 1.23 27.57 18.78
CA HIS A 292 0.23 27.59 19.86
C HIS A 292 -0.15 26.19 20.32
N PHE A 293 0.03 25.17 19.48
CA PHE A 293 -0.34 23.78 19.79
C PHE A 293 0.84 22.94 20.28
N GLN A 294 2.09 23.40 20.11
CA GLN A 294 3.27 22.69 20.63
C GLN A 294 3.28 22.62 22.16
N THR A 295 2.67 23.59 22.83
CA THR A 295 2.50 23.63 24.30
C THR A 295 1.27 22.83 24.77
N MET A 296 0.53 22.21 23.84
CA MET A 296 -0.79 21.60 24.05
C MET A 296 -0.90 20.13 23.58
N PRO A 297 0.12 19.26 23.77
CA PRO A 297 0.13 17.92 23.16
C PRO A 297 -0.98 16.99 23.71
N GLU A 298 -1.43 17.20 24.96
CA GLU A 298 -2.41 16.35 25.63
C GLU A 298 -3.87 16.64 25.23
N LEU A 299 -4.14 17.76 24.56
CA LEU A 299 -5.52 18.22 24.31
C LEU A 299 -6.25 17.37 23.27
N PHE A 300 -5.51 16.74 22.36
CA PHE A 300 -6.02 15.86 21.33
C PHE A 300 -5.07 14.67 21.14
N LYS A 301 -5.54 13.44 21.40
CA LYS A 301 -4.75 12.20 21.32
C LYS A 301 -4.06 11.98 19.95
N VAL A 302 -4.58 12.59 18.89
CA VAL A 302 -4.02 12.52 17.55
C VAL A 302 -4.09 13.91 16.92
N ILE A 303 -2.94 14.54 16.72
CA ILE A 303 -2.78 15.74 15.91
C ILE A 303 -1.66 15.54 14.89
N LYS A 304 -1.76 16.22 13.75
CA LYS A 304 -0.67 16.31 12.79
C LYS A 304 -0.29 17.76 12.57
N ILE A 305 1.00 18.06 12.70
CA ILE A 305 1.55 19.39 12.44
C ILE A 305 2.24 19.34 11.08
N LYS A 306 1.85 20.24 10.18
CA LYS A 306 2.50 20.40 8.87
C LYS A 306 2.71 21.87 8.60
N GLY A 307 3.98 22.29 8.61
CA GLY A 307 4.33 23.71 8.55
C GLY A 307 3.66 24.46 9.70
N ASN A 308 2.88 25.49 9.36
CA ASN A 308 2.19 26.33 10.33
C ASN A 308 0.79 25.81 10.73
N GLN A 309 0.37 24.67 10.15
CA GLN A 309 -0.99 24.15 10.28
C GLN A 309 -1.04 22.94 11.22
N VAL A 310 -2.14 22.86 11.96
CA VAL A 310 -2.51 21.77 12.84
C VAL A 310 -3.74 21.09 12.29
N TRP A 311 -3.69 19.77 12.20
CA TRP A 311 -4.73 18.92 11.65
C TRP A 311 -5.24 17.99 12.75
N ILE A 312 -6.54 18.06 12.98
CA ILE A 312 -7.25 17.32 14.03
C ILE A 312 -8.31 16.45 13.35
N PRO A 313 -8.28 15.12 13.52
CA PRO A 313 -9.29 14.25 12.92
C PRO A 313 -10.63 14.39 13.63
N ILE A 314 -11.71 14.53 12.87
CA ILE A 314 -13.10 14.49 13.38
C ILE A 314 -13.61 13.07 13.18
N ARG A 315 -13.71 12.27 14.25
CA ARG A 315 -14.09 10.86 14.16
C ARG A 315 -15.57 10.73 13.84
N LEU A 316 -15.91 9.98 12.79
CA LEU A 316 -17.30 9.67 12.50
C LEU A 316 -17.80 8.56 13.42
N LYS A 317 -18.99 8.76 14.01
CA LYS A 317 -19.67 7.71 14.78
C LYS A 317 -20.15 6.61 13.84
N THR A 318 -19.84 5.36 14.16
CA THR A 318 -20.19 4.20 13.32
C THR A 318 -21.50 3.54 13.78
N GLY A 319 -22.19 2.86 12.86
CA GLY A 319 -23.41 2.10 13.17
C GLY A 319 -24.60 2.95 13.61
N VAL A 320 -24.63 4.23 13.22
CA VAL A 320 -25.70 5.18 13.55
C VAL A 320 -26.17 5.93 12.31
N GLU A 321 -27.39 6.45 12.38
CA GLU A 321 -27.96 7.32 11.35
C GLU A 321 -27.21 8.65 11.21
N ARG A 322 -27.37 9.27 10.03
CA ARG A 322 -26.63 10.46 9.60
C ARG A 322 -26.72 11.60 10.61
N GLU A 323 -27.88 11.84 11.20
CA GLU A 323 -28.12 12.92 12.17
C GLU A 323 -27.22 12.76 13.39
N ARG A 324 -27.05 11.53 13.90
CA ARG A 324 -26.18 11.23 15.04
C ARG A 324 -24.70 11.36 14.69
N VAL A 325 -24.33 11.14 13.44
CA VAL A 325 -22.97 11.42 12.95
C VAL A 325 -22.73 12.93 12.97
N ILE A 326 -23.66 13.73 12.46
CA ILE A 326 -23.55 15.19 12.42
C ILE A 326 -23.44 15.78 13.83
N GLU A 327 -24.35 15.40 14.74
CA GLU A 327 -24.32 15.83 16.15
C GLU A 327 -22.95 15.52 16.79
N ASN A 328 -22.40 14.34 16.53
CA ASN A 328 -21.10 13.94 17.05
C ASN A 328 -19.94 14.75 16.44
N CYS A 329 -20.00 15.08 15.15
CA CYS A 329 -19.00 15.93 14.51
C CYS A 329 -19.04 17.37 15.05
N VAL A 330 -20.24 17.94 15.19
CA VAL A 330 -20.46 19.27 15.76
C VAL A 330 -19.93 19.35 17.19
N GLY A 331 -20.25 18.36 18.04
CA GLY A 331 -19.76 18.29 19.41
C GLY A 331 -18.23 18.21 19.51
N GLN A 332 -17.58 17.45 18.61
CA GLN A 332 -16.11 17.42 18.54
C GLN A 332 -15.52 18.79 18.15
N ILE A 333 -16.15 19.51 17.23
CA ILE A 333 -15.67 20.83 16.79
C ILE A 333 -15.87 21.87 17.90
N GLU A 334 -16.97 21.80 18.64
CA GLU A 334 -17.20 22.61 19.83
C GLU A 334 -16.18 22.31 20.93
N GLU A 335 -15.86 21.04 21.15
CA GLU A 335 -14.81 20.62 22.09
C GLU A 335 -13.45 21.18 21.67
N ILE A 336 -13.10 21.08 20.37
CA ILE A 336 -11.88 21.65 19.81
C ILE A 336 -11.84 23.16 20.09
N ALA A 337 -12.91 23.88 19.75
CA ALA A 337 -13.02 25.31 20.00
C ALA A 337 -12.78 25.63 21.47
N THR A 338 -13.53 24.98 22.37
CA THR A 338 -13.47 25.21 23.82
C THR A 338 -12.08 24.97 24.38
N LYS A 339 -11.45 23.87 23.99
CA LYS A 339 -10.09 23.49 24.41
C LYS A 339 -9.04 24.48 23.95
N VAL A 340 -9.08 24.84 22.66
CA VAL A 340 -8.14 25.80 22.08
C VAL A 340 -8.29 27.17 22.74
N LEU A 341 -9.53 27.65 22.91
CA LEU A 341 -9.79 28.96 23.52
C LEU A 341 -9.39 29.03 24.99
N SER A 342 -9.59 27.96 25.75
CA SER A 342 -9.21 27.89 27.17
C SER A 342 -7.70 27.97 27.38
N ASN A 343 -6.91 27.54 26.39
CA ASN A 343 -5.44 27.47 26.51
C ASN A 343 -4.72 28.62 25.78
N VAL A 344 -5.45 29.44 25.02
CA VAL A 344 -4.90 30.64 24.33
C VAL A 344 -5.27 31.94 25.07
N SER A 345 -5.58 31.85 26.38
CA SER A 345 -5.82 33.02 27.24
C SER A 345 -4.53 33.45 27.95
N ASP A 346 -3.68 34.17 27.21
CA ASP A 346 -3.04 35.47 27.49
C ASP A 346 -1.93 35.73 26.45
#